data_AF-A0AAU0TJX4-F1
#
_entry.id   AF-A0AAU0TJX4-F1
#
_cell.length_a   1.000
_cell.length_b   1.000
_cell.length_c   1.000
_cell.angle_alpha   90.00
_cell.angle_beta   90.00
_cell.angle_gamma   90.00
#
_symmetry.space_group_name_H-M   'P 1'
#
loop_
_entity.id
_entity.type
_entity.pdbx_description
1 polymer ?
#
loop_
_entity_poly.entity_id
_entity_poly.type
_entity_poly.pdbx_seq_one_letter_code
_entity_poly.pdbx_strand_id
1 'polypeptide(L)'
;MFDVLLRMQLGPIIERLAQMETELEDLYRRADSFCRIGVCQEVDAATNTCKVSHGELLTPAIRFFNPSAGAQSESRIPSVGEQCLLLNHGGGEGGGQSVALFGLNSGQFPPVSTQPSLNRRLYQDGTESSYDDASHVLHWKNGPAEFIGSRESLELNIGSARLALTPEAITLQLGAVGVLLNASGVHLSGPVVDHQGRVISPV
;
A
#
# COMPACT_ATOMS: atom_id res chain seq x y z
N MET A 1 18.95 -58.29 -41.58
CA MET A 1 19.62 -58.53 -40.27
C MET A 1 20.09 -57.23 -39.64
N PHE A 2 20.76 -56.36 -40.39
CA PHE A 2 21.24 -55.05 -39.91
C PHE A 2 20.10 -54.11 -39.45
N ASP A 3 19.00 -54.01 -40.19
CA ASP A 3 17.82 -53.21 -39.80
C ASP A 3 17.17 -53.67 -38.50
N VAL A 4 17.13 -54.99 -38.26
CA VAL A 4 16.57 -55.55 -37.03
C VAL A 4 17.45 -55.18 -35.84
N LEU A 5 18.78 -55.26 -36.02
CA LEU A 5 19.75 -54.85 -35.01
C LEU A 5 19.66 -53.34 -34.71
N LEU A 6 19.53 -52.50 -35.75
CA LEU A 6 19.35 -51.06 -35.62
C LEU A 6 18.06 -50.70 -34.88
N ARG A 7 16.92 -51.31 -35.22
CA ARG A 7 15.66 -51.07 -34.50
C ARG A 7 15.70 -51.55 -33.06
N MET A 8 16.35 -52.69 -32.79
CA MET A 8 16.51 -53.19 -31.41
C MET A 8 17.35 -52.25 -30.54
N GLN A 9 18.36 -51.59 -31.11
CA GLN A 9 19.24 -50.67 -30.37
C GLN A 9 18.67 -49.24 -30.29
N LEU A 10 18.04 -48.74 -31.37
CA LEU A 10 17.52 -47.37 -31.43
C LEU A 10 16.12 -47.22 -30.83
N GLY A 11 15.30 -48.29 -30.83
CA GLY A 11 13.93 -48.25 -30.30
C GLY A 11 13.84 -47.71 -28.86
N PRO A 12 14.59 -48.28 -27.90
CA PRO A 12 14.60 -47.79 -26.52
C PRO A 12 15.08 -46.34 -26.38
N ILE A 13 16.00 -45.90 -27.25
CA ILE A 13 16.51 -44.52 -27.25
C ILE A 13 15.42 -43.56 -27.74
N ILE A 14 14.69 -43.93 -28.81
CA ILE A 14 13.58 -43.13 -29.35
C ILE A 14 12.46 -43.01 -28.33
N GLU A 15 12.08 -44.10 -27.67
CA GLU A 15 11.09 -44.07 -26.59
C GLU A 15 11.52 -43.17 -25.44
N ARG A 16 12.81 -43.22 -25.06
CA ARG A 16 13.35 -42.36 -24.01
C ARG A 16 13.36 -40.89 -24.41
N LEU A 17 13.69 -40.57 -25.67
CA LEU A 17 13.65 -39.21 -26.20
C LEU A 17 12.22 -38.66 -26.20
N ALA A 18 11.24 -39.43 -26.69
CA ALA A 18 9.83 -39.03 -26.68
C ALA A 18 9.30 -38.80 -25.25
N GLN A 19 9.73 -39.63 -24.30
CA GLN A 19 9.41 -39.42 -22.88
C GLN A 19 10.04 -38.12 -22.36
N MET A 20 11.31 -37.86 -22.66
CA MET A 20 12.00 -36.63 -22.24
C MET A 20 11.37 -35.38 -22.87
N GLU A 21 10.92 -35.45 -24.13
CA GLU A 21 10.18 -34.37 -24.79
C GLU A 21 8.88 -34.07 -24.04
N THR A 22 8.11 -35.10 -23.69
CA THR A 22 6.87 -34.94 -22.91
C THR A 22 7.13 -34.33 -21.53
N GLU A 23 8.18 -34.78 -20.84
CA GLU A 23 8.58 -34.24 -19.53
C GLU A 23 9.01 -32.76 -19.63
N LEU A 24 9.73 -32.39 -20.70
CA LEU A 24 10.14 -31.01 -20.95
C LEU A 24 8.94 -30.10 -21.25
N GLU A 25 7.99 -30.53 -22.07
CA GLU A 25 6.77 -29.76 -22.36
C GLU A 25 5.95 -29.51 -21.09
N ASP A 26 5.82 -30.51 -20.22
CA ASP A 26 5.12 -30.34 -18.94
C ASP A 26 5.87 -29.38 -18.01
N LEU A 27 7.20 -29.42 -17.98
CA LEU A 27 8.01 -28.46 -17.23
C LEU A 27 7.83 -27.02 -17.72
N TYR A 28 7.82 -26.80 -19.04
CA TYR A 28 7.56 -25.47 -19.61
C TYR A 28 6.18 -24.95 -19.23
N ARG A 29 5.16 -25.80 -19.36
CA ARG A 29 3.78 -25.45 -19.00
C ARG A 29 3.65 -25.09 -17.51
N ARG A 30 4.34 -25.81 -16.62
CA ARG A 30 4.37 -25.50 -15.18
C ARG A 30 5.13 -24.21 -14.90
N ALA A 31 6.27 -24.00 -15.54
CA ALA A 31 7.09 -22.79 -15.40
C ALA A 31 6.27 -21.54 -15.78
N ASP A 32 5.54 -21.59 -16.90
CA ASP A 32 4.65 -20.50 -17.35
C ASP A 32 3.46 -20.28 -16.40
N SER A 33 3.14 -21.25 -15.55
CA SER A 33 2.09 -21.13 -14.53
C SER A 33 2.58 -20.63 -13.18
N PHE A 34 3.88 -20.58 -12.97
CA PHE A 34 4.47 -20.25 -11.67
C PHE A 34 4.22 -18.80 -11.27
N CYS A 35 4.28 -17.87 -12.22
CA CYS A 35 4.19 -16.45 -11.96
C CYS A 35 3.44 -15.74 -13.08
N ARG A 36 2.32 -15.06 -12.76
CA ARG A 36 1.46 -14.39 -13.76
C ARG A 36 0.94 -13.06 -13.23
N ILE A 37 0.72 -12.11 -14.12
CA ILE A 37 -0.05 -10.90 -13.77
C ILE A 37 -1.54 -11.26 -13.77
N GLY A 38 -2.24 -10.84 -12.73
CA GLY A 38 -3.68 -11.00 -12.60
C GLY A 38 -4.37 -9.72 -12.15
N VAL A 39 -5.71 -9.75 -12.17
CA VAL A 39 -6.58 -8.66 -11.74
C VAL A 39 -7.60 -9.19 -10.72
N CYS A 40 -7.75 -8.52 -9.58
CA CYS A 40 -8.74 -8.89 -8.57
C CYS A 40 -10.16 -8.77 -9.14
N GLN A 41 -10.94 -9.86 -9.05
CA GLN A 41 -12.35 -9.87 -9.45
C GLN A 41 -13.28 -9.88 -8.23
N GLU A 42 -12.89 -10.59 -7.17
CA GLU A 42 -13.64 -10.68 -5.92
C GLU A 42 -12.68 -10.64 -4.73
N VAL A 43 -13.11 -10.04 -3.63
CA VAL A 43 -12.36 -10.00 -2.37
C VAL A 43 -13.29 -10.29 -1.21
N ASP A 44 -12.86 -11.19 -0.32
CA ASP A 44 -13.51 -11.47 0.95
C ASP A 44 -12.55 -11.08 2.09
N ALA A 45 -12.84 -9.94 2.70
CA ALA A 45 -12.06 -9.40 3.80
C ALA A 45 -12.13 -10.26 5.07
N ALA A 46 -13.26 -10.96 5.30
CA ALA A 46 -13.45 -11.75 6.52
C ALA A 46 -12.56 -12.99 6.53
N THR A 47 -12.37 -13.61 5.36
CA THR A 47 -11.52 -14.80 5.20
C THR A 47 -10.10 -14.48 4.73
N ASN A 48 -9.81 -13.21 4.40
CA ASN A 48 -8.53 -12.75 3.85
C ASN A 48 -8.18 -13.51 2.55
N THR A 49 -9.20 -13.65 1.69
CA THR A 49 -9.10 -14.31 0.39
C THR A 49 -9.61 -13.42 -0.74
N CYS A 50 -9.18 -13.75 -1.96
CA CYS A 50 -9.62 -13.09 -3.18
C CYS A 50 -9.71 -14.10 -4.33
N LYS A 51 -10.39 -13.71 -5.41
CA LYS A 51 -10.32 -14.39 -6.70
C LYS A 51 -9.72 -13.44 -7.72
N VAL A 52 -8.80 -13.97 -8.53
CA VAL A 52 -8.02 -13.18 -9.47
C VAL A 52 -8.17 -13.78 -10.86
N SER A 53 -8.47 -12.94 -11.85
CA SER A 53 -8.47 -13.34 -13.25
C SER A 53 -7.08 -13.25 -13.86
N HIS A 54 -6.71 -14.22 -14.69
CA HIS A 54 -5.51 -14.17 -15.54
C HIS A 54 -5.80 -14.81 -16.91
N GLY A 55 -5.70 -14.03 -17.99
CA GLY A 55 -6.22 -14.46 -19.29
C GLY A 55 -7.72 -14.76 -19.19
N GLU A 56 -8.14 -15.95 -19.63
CA GLU A 56 -9.54 -16.42 -19.57
C GLU A 56 -9.88 -17.18 -18.28
N LEU A 57 -8.90 -17.35 -17.38
CA LEU A 57 -9.03 -18.16 -16.17
C LEU A 57 -9.31 -17.29 -14.95
N LEU A 58 -10.04 -17.86 -13.99
CA LEU A 58 -10.30 -17.29 -12.68
C LEU A 58 -9.81 -18.25 -11.61
N THR A 59 -9.02 -17.76 -10.66
CA THR A 59 -8.57 -18.60 -9.54
C THR A 59 -9.74 -19.02 -8.65
N PRO A 60 -9.63 -20.13 -7.89
CA PRO A 60 -10.44 -20.32 -6.70
C PRO A 60 -10.16 -19.20 -5.67
N ALA A 61 -10.83 -19.25 -4.52
CA ALA A 61 -10.53 -18.37 -3.41
C ALA A 61 -9.10 -18.63 -2.89
N ILE A 62 -8.20 -17.67 -3.07
CA ILE A 62 -6.79 -17.74 -2.70
C ILE A 62 -6.44 -16.63 -1.72
N ARG A 63 -5.39 -16.84 -0.92
CA ARG A 63 -4.90 -15.83 0.02
C ARG A 63 -4.12 -14.73 -0.71
N PHE A 64 -4.08 -13.55 -0.10
CA PHE A 64 -3.27 -12.43 -0.58
C PHE A 64 -2.29 -11.93 0.47
N PHE A 65 -1.24 -11.25 0.00
CA PHE A 65 -0.23 -10.64 0.87
C PHE A 65 -0.76 -9.36 1.50
N ASN A 66 -0.42 -9.18 2.77
CA ASN A 66 -0.48 -7.91 3.47
C ASN A 66 0.94 -7.38 3.69
N PRO A 67 1.15 -6.08 3.95
CA PRO A 67 2.49 -5.52 4.17
C PRO A 67 3.27 -6.20 5.31
N SER A 68 2.57 -6.64 6.36
CA SER A 68 3.13 -7.45 7.43
C SER A 68 2.06 -8.36 8.08
N ALA A 69 2.45 -9.57 8.47
CA ALA A 69 1.52 -10.59 9.01
C ALA A 69 2.14 -11.40 10.17
N GLY A 70 2.96 -10.77 11.00
CA GLY A 70 3.55 -11.36 12.21
C GLY A 70 2.94 -10.78 13.50
N ALA A 71 3.71 -10.74 14.58
CA ALA A 71 3.31 -10.08 15.83
C ALA A 71 3.07 -8.57 15.64
N GLN A 72 3.87 -7.95 14.78
CA GLN A 72 3.54 -6.68 14.13
C GLN A 72 2.85 -7.01 12.81
N SER A 73 1.66 -6.46 12.61
CA SER A 73 0.84 -6.73 11.42
C SER A 73 0.17 -5.47 10.91
N GLU A 74 -0.12 -5.48 9.61
CA GLU A 74 -0.84 -4.43 8.91
C GLU A 74 -1.84 -5.09 7.98
N SER A 75 -3.07 -4.58 7.92
CA SER A 75 -4.12 -5.11 7.04
C SER A 75 -4.44 -4.11 5.94
N ARG A 76 -4.29 -4.52 4.69
CA ARG A 76 -4.68 -3.77 3.50
C ARG A 76 -5.42 -4.70 2.56
N ILE A 77 -6.74 -4.58 2.56
CA ILE A 77 -7.62 -5.36 1.70
C ILE A 77 -7.50 -4.82 0.27
N PRO A 78 -7.21 -5.66 -0.73
CA PRO A 78 -7.10 -5.24 -2.12
C PRO A 78 -8.48 -4.82 -2.65
N SER A 79 -8.48 -3.93 -3.64
CA SER A 79 -9.70 -3.51 -4.33
C SER A 79 -9.99 -4.40 -5.54
N VAL A 80 -11.26 -4.53 -5.92
CA VAL A 80 -11.63 -5.13 -7.22
C VAL A 80 -11.04 -4.27 -8.35
N GLY A 81 -10.47 -4.93 -9.36
CA GLY A 81 -9.72 -4.30 -10.44
C GLY A 81 -8.24 -4.05 -10.14
N GLU A 82 -7.79 -4.24 -8.89
CA GLU A 82 -6.37 -4.06 -8.55
C GLU A 82 -5.52 -5.17 -9.18
N GLN A 83 -4.39 -4.78 -9.80
CA GLN A 83 -3.46 -5.73 -10.38
C GLN A 83 -2.54 -6.34 -9.33
N CYS A 84 -2.22 -7.62 -9.54
CA CYS A 84 -1.33 -8.38 -8.67
C CYS A 84 -0.42 -9.32 -9.47
N LEU A 85 0.61 -9.76 -8.77
CA LEU A 85 1.39 -10.93 -9.16
C LEU A 85 0.76 -12.17 -8.50
N LEU A 86 0.35 -13.12 -9.31
CA LEU A 86 -0.07 -14.45 -8.88
C LEU A 86 1.13 -15.37 -8.82
N LEU A 87 1.36 -15.96 -7.65
CA LEU A 87 2.45 -16.89 -7.40
C LEU A 87 1.88 -18.28 -7.12
N ASN A 88 2.05 -19.20 -8.06
CA ASN A 88 1.63 -20.59 -7.93
C ASN A 88 2.78 -21.44 -7.39
N HIS A 89 2.87 -21.55 -6.07
CA HIS A 89 3.97 -22.26 -5.42
C HIS A 89 3.81 -23.79 -5.45
N GLY A 90 2.61 -24.30 -5.73
CA GLY A 90 2.34 -25.74 -5.84
C GLY A 90 2.57 -26.31 -7.25
N GLY A 91 2.74 -25.46 -8.27
CA GLY A 91 2.98 -25.88 -9.66
C GLY A 91 1.83 -26.66 -10.32
N GLY A 92 0.67 -26.76 -9.66
CA GLY A 92 -0.51 -27.43 -10.18
C GLY A 92 -1.41 -26.51 -11.01
N GLU A 93 -2.19 -27.08 -11.92
CA GLU A 93 -3.02 -26.32 -12.87
C GLU A 93 -4.23 -25.61 -12.26
N GLY A 94 -4.74 -26.12 -11.13
CA GLY A 94 -6.00 -25.65 -10.55
C GLY A 94 -5.94 -24.32 -9.81
N GLY A 95 -4.78 -23.66 -9.74
CA GLY A 95 -4.61 -22.35 -9.09
C GLY A 95 -4.85 -22.31 -7.58
N GLY A 96 -5.35 -23.38 -6.94
CA GLY A 96 -5.64 -23.43 -5.50
C GLY A 96 -4.41 -23.33 -4.59
N GLN A 97 -3.21 -23.56 -5.15
CA GLN A 97 -1.92 -23.32 -4.49
C GLN A 97 -1.33 -21.96 -4.91
N SER A 98 -2.15 -21.01 -5.35
CA SER A 98 -1.70 -19.66 -5.67
C SER A 98 -1.87 -18.72 -4.50
N VAL A 99 -1.05 -17.68 -4.47
CA VAL A 99 -1.22 -16.53 -3.59
C VAL A 99 -1.06 -15.25 -4.42
N ALA A 100 -1.76 -14.18 -4.02
CA ALA A 100 -1.79 -12.92 -4.76
C ALA A 100 -1.00 -11.81 -4.03
N LEU A 101 0.01 -11.26 -4.70
CA LEU A 101 0.77 -10.09 -4.24
C LEU A 101 0.30 -8.84 -4.98
N PHE A 102 -0.51 -8.02 -4.31
CA PHE A 102 -1.06 -6.77 -4.85
C PHE A 102 -0.08 -5.60 -4.80
N GLY A 103 -0.37 -4.55 -5.57
CA GLY A 103 0.40 -3.30 -5.60
C GLY A 103 1.05 -2.97 -6.94
N LEU A 104 0.68 -3.69 -8.02
CA LEU A 104 1.08 -3.28 -9.37
C LEU A 104 0.19 -2.11 -9.83
N ASN A 105 0.81 -0.97 -10.13
CA ASN A 105 0.07 0.16 -10.70
C ASN A 105 -0.44 -0.18 -12.11
N SER A 106 -1.64 0.29 -12.42
CA SER A 106 -2.31 0.06 -13.70
C SER A 106 -2.92 1.35 -14.22
N GLY A 107 -3.47 1.32 -15.44
CA GLY A 107 -4.23 2.47 -15.95
C GLY A 107 -5.46 2.82 -15.10
N GLN A 108 -6.07 1.83 -14.43
CA GLN A 108 -7.19 2.04 -13.52
C GLN A 108 -6.74 2.55 -12.14
N PHE A 109 -5.58 2.08 -11.66
CA PHE A 109 -5.00 2.47 -10.38
C PHE A 109 -3.57 3.00 -10.59
N PRO A 110 -3.42 4.24 -11.07
CA PRO A 110 -2.12 4.85 -11.30
C PRO A 110 -1.38 5.11 -9.98
N PRO A 111 -0.06 5.37 -10.00
CA PRO A 111 0.68 5.76 -8.80
C PRO A 111 0.13 7.07 -8.23
N VAL A 112 0.02 7.14 -6.90
CA VAL A 112 -0.49 8.32 -6.18
C VAL A 112 0.48 9.50 -6.16
N SER A 113 1.75 9.25 -6.47
CA SER A 113 2.81 10.25 -6.61
C SER A 113 3.88 9.73 -7.57
N THR A 114 4.51 10.64 -8.29
CA THR A 114 5.71 10.41 -9.11
C THR A 114 6.93 11.17 -8.58
N GLN A 115 6.78 11.88 -7.44
CA GLN A 115 7.87 12.61 -6.80
C GLN A 115 8.80 11.64 -6.06
N PRO A 116 10.11 11.59 -6.36
CA PRO A 116 11.02 10.61 -5.77
C PRO A 116 11.18 10.71 -4.26
N SER A 117 11.13 11.92 -3.70
CA SER A 117 11.31 12.17 -2.26
C SER A 117 10.05 11.91 -1.43
N LEU A 118 8.91 11.68 -2.08
CA LEU A 118 7.60 11.65 -1.44
C LEU A 118 7.11 10.21 -1.24
N ASN A 119 7.04 9.79 0.01
CA ASN A 119 6.24 8.64 0.40
C ASN A 119 4.81 9.10 0.69
N ARG A 120 3.80 8.52 0.03
CA ARG A 120 2.39 8.90 0.23
C ARG A 120 1.48 7.68 0.26
N ARG A 121 0.54 7.71 1.20
CA ARG A 121 -0.64 6.85 1.25
C ARG A 121 -1.89 7.69 1.05
N LEU A 122 -2.72 7.29 0.09
CA LEU A 122 -4.03 7.90 -0.22
C LEU A 122 -5.13 6.88 0.08
N TYR A 123 -6.13 7.29 0.83
CA TYR A 123 -7.31 6.49 1.16
C TYR A 123 -8.48 6.83 0.21
N GLN A 124 -9.47 5.94 0.12
CA GLN A 124 -10.59 6.08 -0.83
C GLN A 124 -11.47 7.32 -0.58
N ASP A 125 -11.51 7.81 0.66
CA ASP A 125 -12.22 9.03 1.06
C ASP A 125 -11.42 10.31 0.78
N GLY A 126 -10.21 10.19 0.21
CA GLY A 126 -9.31 11.30 -0.03
C GLY A 126 -8.45 11.69 1.16
N THR A 127 -8.54 10.99 2.30
CA THR A 127 -7.58 11.13 3.39
C THR A 127 -6.18 10.77 2.88
N GLU A 128 -5.15 11.48 3.34
CA GLU A 128 -3.76 11.17 2.98
C GLU A 128 -2.80 11.28 4.16
N SER A 129 -1.74 10.49 4.10
CA SER A 129 -0.57 10.56 4.97
C SER A 129 0.67 10.51 4.09
N SER A 130 1.56 11.49 4.22
CA SER A 130 2.75 11.56 3.39
C SER A 130 3.95 12.14 4.12
N TYR A 131 5.13 11.72 3.71
CA TYR A 131 6.40 12.25 4.17
C TYR A 131 7.29 12.57 2.97
N ASP A 132 7.76 13.81 2.89
CA ASP A 132 8.71 14.26 1.87
C ASP A 132 10.10 14.42 2.50
N ASP A 133 11.05 13.60 2.06
CA ASP A 133 12.41 13.64 2.59
C ASP A 133 13.21 14.87 2.17
N ALA A 134 12.82 15.54 1.07
CA ALA A 134 13.53 16.72 0.57
C ALA A 134 13.18 17.97 1.38
N SER A 135 11.91 18.12 1.75
CA SER A 135 11.43 19.22 2.59
C SER A 135 11.42 18.86 4.09
N HIS A 136 11.62 17.59 4.43
CA HIS A 136 11.50 17.05 5.79
C HIS A 136 10.13 17.30 6.42
N VAL A 137 9.06 17.18 5.62
CA VAL A 137 7.69 17.46 6.04
C VAL A 137 6.88 16.17 6.11
N LEU A 138 6.30 15.91 7.29
CA LEU A 138 5.20 14.97 7.49
C LEU A 138 3.88 15.74 7.31
N HIS A 139 3.04 15.28 6.39
CA HIS A 139 1.72 15.85 6.14
C HIS A 139 0.65 14.78 6.30
N TRP A 140 -0.39 15.11 7.06
CA TRP A 140 -1.59 14.30 7.20
C TRP A 140 -2.81 15.17 6.97
N LYS A 141 -3.77 14.68 6.19
CA LYS A 141 -4.98 15.43 5.86
C LYS A 141 -6.18 14.51 5.80
N ASN A 142 -7.26 14.90 6.45
CA ASN A 142 -8.57 14.25 6.41
C ASN A 142 -9.66 15.32 6.30
N GLY A 143 -10.13 15.56 5.06
CA GLY A 143 -11.09 16.61 4.78
C GLY A 143 -10.59 17.99 5.24
N PRO A 144 -11.28 18.69 6.17
CA PRO A 144 -10.86 19.99 6.69
C PRO A 144 -9.80 19.91 7.80
N ALA A 145 -9.51 18.72 8.32
CA ALA A 145 -8.50 18.52 9.36
C ALA A 145 -7.15 18.23 8.71
N GLU A 146 -6.11 18.90 9.19
CA GLU A 146 -4.77 18.81 8.63
C GLU A 146 -3.71 18.92 9.73
N PHE A 147 -2.65 18.14 9.59
CA PHE A 147 -1.42 18.26 10.36
C PHE A 147 -0.25 18.42 9.39
N ILE A 148 0.61 19.40 9.66
CA ILE A 148 1.87 19.62 8.94
C ILE A 148 2.98 19.69 9.98
N GLY A 149 3.93 18.77 9.92
CA GLY A 149 5.09 18.76 10.80
C GLY A 149 6.37 18.83 9.99
N SER A 150 7.20 19.82 10.26
CA SER A 150 8.56 19.95 9.74
C SER A 150 9.57 19.89 10.89
N ARG A 151 10.85 20.10 10.59
CA ARG A 151 11.89 20.25 11.62
C ARG A 151 11.81 21.55 12.40
N GLU A 152 11.12 22.55 11.87
CA GLU A 152 11.08 23.92 12.41
C GLU A 152 9.67 24.35 12.83
N SER A 153 8.64 23.58 12.47
CA SER A 153 7.26 23.93 12.76
C SER A 153 6.36 22.71 12.89
N LEU A 154 5.36 22.80 13.76
CA LEU A 154 4.22 21.88 13.80
C LEU A 154 2.93 22.69 13.68
N GLU A 155 2.03 22.27 12.82
CA GLU A 155 0.75 22.92 12.58
C GLU A 155 -0.40 21.92 12.59
N LEU A 156 -1.48 22.28 13.28
CA LEU A 156 -2.74 21.57 13.33
C LEU A 156 -3.85 22.52 12.91
N ASN A 157 -4.60 22.17 11.86
CA ASN A 157 -5.66 23.00 11.30
C ASN A 157 -6.97 22.20 11.26
N ILE A 158 -8.09 22.84 11.62
CA ILE A 158 -9.43 22.34 11.36
C ILE A 158 -10.31 23.52 10.94
N GLY A 159 -10.58 23.65 9.64
CA GLY A 159 -11.31 24.81 9.11
C GLY A 159 -10.56 26.12 9.44
N SER A 160 -11.18 27.00 10.23
CA SER A 160 -10.56 28.28 10.66
C SER A 160 -9.78 28.20 11.98
N ALA A 161 -9.79 27.05 12.65
CA ALA A 161 -9.03 26.84 13.87
C ALA A 161 -7.61 26.38 13.55
N ARG A 162 -6.61 26.95 14.22
CA ARG A 162 -5.19 26.65 14.04
C ARG A 162 -4.46 26.58 15.36
N LEU A 163 -3.62 25.57 15.52
CA LEU A 163 -2.56 25.50 16.52
C LEU A 163 -1.23 25.40 15.77
N ALA A 164 -0.31 26.33 16.03
CA ALA A 164 1.02 26.34 15.45
C ALA A 164 2.08 26.42 16.55
N LEU A 165 3.16 25.65 16.39
CA LEU A 165 4.33 25.63 17.26
C LEU A 165 5.58 25.85 16.40
N THR A 166 6.43 26.79 16.80
CA THR A 166 7.80 26.97 16.32
C THR A 166 8.74 26.99 17.54
N PRO A 167 10.07 26.98 17.36
CA PRO A 167 11.00 27.13 18.49
C PRO A 167 10.81 28.41 19.31
N GLU A 168 10.23 29.46 18.71
CA GLU A 168 10.08 30.78 19.31
C GLU A 168 8.67 31.04 19.86
N ALA A 169 7.66 30.31 19.40
CA ALA A 169 6.27 30.64 19.68
C ALA A 169 5.31 29.45 19.66
N ILE A 170 4.25 29.55 20.46
CA ILE A 170 3.04 28.71 20.40
C ILE A 170 1.86 29.63 20.10
N THR A 171 1.10 29.32 19.07
CA THR A 171 -0.05 30.12 18.63
C THR A 171 -1.31 29.25 18.57
N LEU A 172 -2.37 29.68 19.24
CA LEU A 172 -3.73 29.16 19.13
C LEU A 172 -4.59 30.24 18.47
N GLN A 173 -5.28 29.93 17.38
CA GLN A 173 -6.09 30.90 16.64
C GLN A 173 -7.44 30.31 16.21
N LEU A 174 -8.49 31.12 16.29
CA LEU A 174 -9.79 30.90 15.68
C LEU A 174 -10.24 32.23 15.06
N GLY A 175 -9.99 32.41 13.75
CA GLY A 175 -10.20 33.69 13.10
C GLY A 175 -9.33 34.79 13.72
N ALA A 176 -9.95 35.87 14.21
CA ALA A 176 -9.26 37.00 14.85
C ALA A 176 -8.99 36.84 16.36
N VAL A 177 -9.51 35.76 16.97
CA VAL A 177 -9.30 35.46 18.40
C VAL A 177 -8.15 34.47 18.53
N GLY A 178 -7.24 34.71 19.47
CA GLY A 178 -6.11 33.82 19.65
C GLY A 178 -5.24 34.10 20.87
N VAL A 179 -4.37 33.13 21.16
CA VAL A 179 -3.36 33.16 22.20
C VAL A 179 -2.01 32.94 21.56
N LEU A 180 -1.05 33.81 21.85
CA LEU A 180 0.35 33.66 21.48
C LEU A 180 1.20 33.56 22.75
N LEU A 181 1.95 32.46 22.90
CA LEU A 181 2.98 32.31 23.92
C LEU A 181 4.34 32.43 23.25
N ASN A 182 5.19 33.31 23.75
CA ASN A 182 6.56 33.48 23.28
C ASN A 182 7.46 33.96 24.44
N ALA A 183 8.72 34.27 24.13
CA ALA A 183 9.69 34.73 25.13
C ALA A 183 9.28 36.03 25.89
N SER A 184 8.35 36.82 25.34
CA SER A 184 7.84 38.05 25.99
C SER A 184 6.60 37.83 26.87
N GLY A 185 6.03 36.62 26.88
CA GLY A 185 4.90 36.26 27.74
C GLY A 185 3.72 35.66 26.97
N VAL A 186 2.52 35.82 27.55
CA VAL A 186 1.25 35.34 26.98
C VAL A 186 0.46 36.53 26.44
N HIS A 187 0.18 36.52 25.15
CA HIS A 187 -0.53 37.57 24.44
C HIS A 187 -1.91 37.06 24.04
N LEU A 188 -2.96 37.77 24.47
CA LEU A 188 -4.35 37.44 24.18
C LEU A 188 -4.89 38.43 23.16
N SER A 189 -5.52 37.92 22.11
CA SER A 189 -6.15 38.71 21.05
C SER A 189 -7.62 38.31 20.92
N GLY A 190 -8.51 39.30 20.83
CA GLY A 190 -9.95 39.10 20.79
C GLY A 190 -10.72 40.09 21.67
N PRO A 191 -12.06 40.13 21.57
CA PRO A 191 -12.87 41.14 22.24
C PRO A 191 -13.05 40.89 23.74
N VAL A 192 -12.87 39.65 24.22
CA VAL A 192 -13.13 39.26 25.62
C VAL A 192 -12.10 38.24 26.08
N VAL A 193 -11.59 38.43 27.30
CA VAL A 193 -10.85 37.44 28.09
C VAL A 193 -11.64 37.23 29.37
N ASP A 194 -12.31 36.08 29.51
CA ASP A 194 -12.99 35.71 30.75
C ASP A 194 -12.01 34.95 31.65
N HIS A 195 -11.72 35.54 32.81
CA HIS A 195 -10.98 34.92 33.89
C HIS A 195 -11.84 35.05 35.13
N GLN A 196 -12.18 33.93 35.78
CA GLN A 196 -13.08 33.87 36.94
C GLN A 196 -12.49 34.54 38.22
N GLY A 197 -12.06 35.80 38.15
CA GLY A 197 -11.97 36.70 39.31
C GLY A 197 -10.67 36.73 40.11
N ARG A 198 -9.49 36.54 39.51
CA ARG A 198 -8.21 36.97 40.12
C ARG A 198 -7.34 37.68 39.08
N VAL A 199 -6.83 38.85 39.45
CA VAL A 199 -5.95 39.70 38.63
C VAL A 199 -4.69 38.92 38.21
N ILE A 200 -4.33 38.98 36.94
CA ILE A 200 -3.20 38.22 36.34
C ILE A 200 -2.07 39.16 35.87
N SER A 201 -1.84 40.27 36.58
CA SER A 201 -0.66 41.12 36.38
C SER A 201 -0.24 41.74 37.72
N PRO A 202 1.03 41.71 38.14
CA PRO A 202 1.50 42.52 39.26
C PRO A 202 1.64 44.00 38.84
N VAL A 203 1.57 44.88 39.84
CA VAL A 203 2.03 46.28 39.75
C VAL A 203 3.55 46.30 39.54
#